data_AF-A0A382W7E0-F1
#
_entry.id   AF-A0A382W7E0-F1
#
_cell.length_a   1.000
_cell.length_b   1.000
_cell.length_c   1.000
_cell.angle_alpha   90.00
_cell.angle_beta   90.00
_cell.angle_gamma   90.00
#
_symmetry.space_group_name_H-M   'P 1'
#
loop_
_entity.id
_entity.type
_entity.pdbx_description
1 polymer ?
#
loop_
_entity_poly.entity_id
_entity_poly.type
_entity_poly.pdbx_seq_one_letter_code
_entity_poly.pdbx_strand_id
1 'polypeptide(L)'
;PQTASSITIKLGLAGRGGWCEVNSFTFESRKAPYVHIIGDSINPGDMPKSAFAANSQAKAAAVAIISLVNQKELPVPVFANACYSLLAPDFGISINATYRATDRKITAIIGGGGESPLSASEDLRKQEARHARGWYKSIIGETFF
;
A
#
# COMPACT_ATOMS: atom_id res chain seq x y z
N PRO A 1 14.13 -15.63 -1.72
CA PRO A 1 12.94 -15.07 -2.41
C PRO A 1 11.80 -14.92 -1.40
N GLN A 2 10.91 -13.94 -1.56
CA GLN A 2 9.78 -13.69 -0.64
C GLN A 2 8.45 -14.08 -1.29
N THR A 3 7.45 -14.42 -0.47
CA THR A 3 6.08 -14.81 -0.86
C THR A 3 5.07 -14.28 0.16
N ALA A 4 3.78 -14.53 -0.07
CA ALA A 4 2.75 -14.29 0.93
C ALA A 4 3.00 -15.08 2.22
N SER A 5 2.33 -14.65 3.29
CA SER A 5 2.45 -15.29 4.60
C SER A 5 2.19 -16.80 4.55
N SER A 6 2.84 -17.54 5.44
CA SER A 6 2.70 -19.01 5.49
C SER A 6 1.25 -19.44 5.72
N ILE A 7 0.45 -18.64 6.44
CA ILE A 7 -0.95 -18.97 6.71
C ILE A 7 -1.79 -18.89 5.44
N THR A 8 -1.62 -17.86 4.61
CA THR A 8 -2.37 -17.74 3.36
C THR A 8 -1.97 -18.80 2.33
N ILE A 9 -0.70 -19.24 2.34
CA ILE A 9 -0.23 -20.37 1.52
C ILE A 9 -0.86 -21.68 1.98
N LYS A 10 -0.80 -21.99 3.29
CA LYS A 10 -1.36 -23.23 3.86
C LYS A 10 -2.87 -23.35 3.63
N LEU A 11 -3.57 -22.23 3.66
CA LEU A 11 -5.02 -22.16 3.37
C LEU A 11 -5.34 -22.16 1.87
N GLY A 12 -4.34 -22.28 0.98
CA GLY A 12 -4.54 -22.31 -0.46
C GLY A 12 -4.94 -20.95 -1.08
N LEU A 13 -4.87 -19.86 -0.32
CA LEU A 13 -5.28 -18.51 -0.74
C LEU A 13 -4.24 -17.82 -1.63
N ALA A 14 -2.98 -18.24 -1.58
CA ALA A 14 -1.95 -17.77 -2.51
C ALA A 14 -2.14 -18.39 -3.91
N GLY A 15 -2.03 -17.58 -4.96
CA GLY A 15 -2.04 -18.01 -6.36
C GLY A 15 -0.70 -18.60 -6.82
N ARG A 16 -0.59 -18.92 -8.12
CA ARG A 16 0.63 -19.51 -8.70
C ARG A 16 1.89 -18.65 -8.56
N GLY A 17 1.73 -17.33 -8.41
CA GLY A 17 2.83 -16.39 -8.17
C GLY A 17 3.29 -16.29 -6.72
N GLY A 18 2.74 -17.10 -5.81
CA GLY A 18 3.09 -17.07 -4.38
C GLY A 18 2.43 -15.92 -3.60
N TRP A 19 1.51 -15.18 -4.22
CA TRP A 19 0.78 -14.05 -3.64
C TRP A 19 -0.72 -14.24 -3.72
N CYS A 20 -1.47 -13.63 -2.81
CA CYS A 20 -2.94 -13.68 -2.81
C CYS A 20 -3.53 -12.74 -3.86
N GLU A 21 -4.42 -13.27 -4.69
CA GLU A 21 -5.22 -12.46 -5.62
C GLU A 21 -6.49 -11.98 -4.91
N VAL A 22 -6.75 -10.68 -5.00
CA VAL A 22 -7.87 -10.03 -4.31
C VAL A 22 -8.71 -9.19 -5.28
N ASN A 23 -9.92 -8.84 -4.87
CA ASN A 23 -10.68 -7.75 -5.47
C ASN A 23 -10.03 -6.42 -5.04
N SER A 24 -9.65 -5.56 -5.98
CA SER A 24 -8.92 -4.32 -5.68
C SER A 24 -9.78 -3.24 -5.00
N PHE A 25 -11.11 -3.34 -5.06
CA PHE A 25 -12.04 -2.42 -4.40
C PHE A 25 -12.31 -2.81 -2.95
N THR A 26 -12.35 -4.12 -2.66
CA THR A 26 -12.75 -4.64 -1.34
C THR A 26 -11.63 -5.32 -0.57
N PHE A 27 -10.54 -5.71 -1.24
CA PHE A 27 -9.49 -6.61 -0.74
C PHE A 27 -9.97 -8.02 -0.38
N GLU A 28 -11.18 -8.39 -0.78
CA GLU A 28 -11.70 -9.75 -0.61
C GLU A 28 -10.89 -10.74 -1.47
N SER A 29 -10.57 -11.89 -0.91
CA SER A 29 -9.86 -12.97 -1.58
C SER A 29 -10.68 -13.51 -2.74
N ARG A 30 -10.05 -13.66 -3.91
CA ARG A 30 -10.69 -14.34 -5.05
C ARG A 30 -10.88 -15.85 -4.85
N LYS A 31 -10.37 -16.40 -3.75
CA LYS A 31 -10.41 -17.84 -3.42
C LYS A 31 -11.25 -18.17 -2.19
N ALA A 32 -11.61 -17.18 -1.38
CA ALA A 32 -12.36 -17.38 -0.15
C ALA A 32 -13.30 -16.18 0.10
N PRO A 33 -14.62 -16.36 -0.04
CA PRO A 33 -15.59 -15.33 0.31
C PRO A 33 -15.42 -14.85 1.75
N TYR A 34 -15.68 -13.57 1.97
CA TYR A 34 -15.62 -12.89 3.28
C TYR A 34 -14.23 -12.84 3.94
N VAL A 35 -13.19 -13.30 3.25
CA VAL A 35 -11.81 -13.20 3.70
C VAL A 35 -11.13 -12.05 2.99
N HIS A 36 -10.73 -11.01 3.73
CA HIS A 36 -10.01 -9.87 3.17
C HIS A 36 -8.51 -9.99 3.46
N ILE A 37 -7.68 -9.77 2.44
CA ILE A 37 -6.22 -9.90 2.55
C ILE A 37 -5.61 -8.59 2.07
N ILE A 38 -4.69 -8.03 2.86
CA ILE A 38 -4.03 -6.75 2.60
C ILE A 38 -2.52 -6.87 2.80
N GLY A 39 -1.79 -5.79 2.51
CA GLY A 39 -0.37 -5.66 2.75
C GLY A 39 0.46 -6.59 1.89
N ASP A 40 1.59 -7.04 2.43
CA ASP A 40 2.59 -7.75 1.63
C ASP A 40 2.10 -9.11 1.12
N SER A 41 1.02 -9.69 1.66
CA SER A 41 0.51 -10.99 1.20
C SER A 41 -0.23 -10.95 -0.14
N ILE A 42 -0.68 -9.79 -0.62
CA ILE A 42 -1.43 -9.70 -1.88
C ILE A 42 -0.53 -9.53 -3.10
N ASN A 43 -1.08 -9.72 -4.29
CA ASN A 43 -0.54 -9.16 -5.51
C ASN A 43 -1.07 -7.72 -5.68
N PRO A 44 -0.27 -6.68 -5.42
CA PRO A 44 -0.76 -5.30 -5.34
C PRO A 44 -0.80 -4.58 -6.71
N GLY A 45 -0.59 -5.29 -7.82
CA GLY A 45 -0.47 -4.64 -9.13
C GLY A 45 0.73 -3.69 -9.18
N ASP A 46 0.46 -2.41 -9.46
CA ASP A 46 1.53 -1.40 -9.62
C ASP A 46 2.00 -0.80 -8.28
N MET A 47 1.29 -1.07 -7.18
CA MET A 47 1.61 -0.53 -5.86
C MET A 47 2.74 -1.35 -5.20
N PRO A 48 3.73 -0.71 -4.55
CA PRO A 48 4.80 -1.45 -3.90
C PRO A 48 4.32 -2.18 -2.64
N LYS A 49 5.11 -3.16 -2.20
CA LYS A 49 4.98 -3.80 -0.88
C LYS A 49 5.70 -2.91 0.16
N SER A 50 4.94 -2.07 0.86
CA SER A 50 5.45 -1.11 1.84
C SER A 50 4.45 -0.91 2.99
N ALA A 51 4.92 -0.36 4.11
CA ALA A 51 4.04 -0.02 5.23
C ALA A 51 2.99 1.03 4.84
N PHE A 52 3.34 2.01 4.00
CA PHE A 52 2.38 3.03 3.52
C PHE A 52 1.28 2.37 2.69
N ALA A 53 1.66 1.54 1.71
CA ALA A 53 0.73 0.80 0.88
C ALA A 53 -0.18 -0.09 1.74
N ALA A 54 0.37 -0.85 2.69
CA ALA A 54 -0.39 -1.70 3.58
C ALA A 54 -1.40 -0.91 4.44
N ASN A 55 -1.00 0.25 4.99
CA ASN A 55 -1.90 1.12 5.74
C ASN A 55 -3.02 1.69 4.86
N SER A 56 -2.69 2.14 3.64
CA SER A 56 -3.69 2.66 2.68
C SER A 56 -4.69 1.57 2.26
N GLN A 57 -4.21 0.35 2.02
CA GLN A 57 -5.06 -0.81 1.74
C GLN A 57 -5.93 -1.19 2.94
N ALA A 58 -5.39 -1.14 4.16
CA ALA A 58 -6.14 -1.45 5.39
C ALA A 58 -7.36 -0.53 5.57
N LYS A 59 -7.17 0.77 5.38
CA LYS A 59 -8.26 1.76 5.46
C LYS A 59 -9.34 1.49 4.42
N ALA A 60 -8.94 1.25 3.17
CA ALA A 60 -9.88 0.94 2.09
C ALA A 60 -10.64 -0.37 2.35
N ALA A 61 -9.95 -1.41 2.79
CA ALA A 61 -10.56 -2.69 3.16
C ALA A 61 -11.55 -2.53 4.33
N ALA A 62 -11.21 -1.76 5.36
CA ALA A 62 -12.10 -1.48 6.48
C ALA A 62 -13.39 -0.78 6.03
N VAL A 63 -13.27 0.26 5.20
CA VAL A 63 -14.43 0.96 4.64
C VAL A 63 -15.28 0.03 3.77
N ALA A 64 -14.65 -0.80 2.93
CA ALA A 64 -15.36 -1.76 2.10
C ALA A 64 -16.12 -2.81 2.95
N ILE A 65 -15.48 -3.37 3.98
CA ILE A 65 -16.12 -4.32 4.91
C ILE A 65 -17.35 -3.67 5.58
N ILE A 66 -17.21 -2.43 6.07
CA ILE A 66 -18.34 -1.70 6.68
C ILE A 66 -19.47 -1.51 5.66
N SER A 67 -19.17 -1.11 4.43
CA SER A 67 -20.18 -0.96 3.36
C SER A 67 -20.86 -2.29 3.04
N LEU A 68 -20.12 -3.38 2.88
CA LEU A 68 -20.66 -4.71 2.56
C LEU A 68 -21.60 -5.22 3.67
N VAL A 69 -21.17 -5.13 4.93
CA VAL A 69 -21.98 -5.56 6.09
C VAL A 69 -23.27 -4.75 6.19
N ASN A 70 -23.22 -3.45 5.87
CA ASN A 70 -24.39 -2.56 5.90
C ASN A 70 -25.18 -2.53 4.58
N GLN A 71 -24.82 -3.35 3.58
CA GLN A 71 -25.44 -3.37 2.25
C GLN A 71 -25.47 -1.97 1.59
N LYS A 72 -24.41 -1.19 1.79
CA LYS A 72 -24.22 0.12 1.19
C LYS A 72 -23.37 0.03 -0.06
N GLU A 73 -23.47 1.06 -0.90
CA GLU A 73 -22.59 1.22 -2.05
C GLU A 73 -21.11 1.23 -1.63
N LEU A 74 -20.27 0.58 -2.45
CA LEU A 74 -18.84 0.54 -2.25
C LEU A 74 -18.22 1.85 -2.74
N PRO A 75 -17.49 2.60 -1.91
CA PRO A 75 -16.73 3.74 -2.39
C PRO A 75 -15.58 3.25 -3.28
N VAL A 76 -15.25 4.03 -4.30
CA VAL A 76 -14.07 3.77 -5.15
C VAL A 76 -12.82 4.21 -4.40
N PRO A 77 -11.91 3.30 -4.01
CA PRO A 77 -10.75 3.67 -3.23
C PRO A 77 -9.67 4.32 -4.11
N VAL A 78 -9.09 5.39 -3.56
CA VAL A 78 -7.82 5.97 -4.01
C VAL A 78 -6.79 5.67 -2.95
N PHE A 79 -5.60 5.30 -3.39
CA PHE A 79 -4.51 4.91 -2.51
C PHE A 79 -3.30 5.81 -2.69
N ALA A 80 -2.44 5.86 -1.68
CA ALA A 80 -1.18 6.56 -1.74
C ALA A 80 -0.04 5.70 -1.18
N ASN A 81 1.16 5.92 -1.69
CA ASN A 81 2.40 5.39 -1.14
C ASN A 81 3.46 6.49 -1.14
N ALA A 82 4.25 6.53 -0.07
CA ALA A 82 5.56 7.17 -0.06
C ALA A 82 6.57 6.25 0.62
N CYS A 83 7.69 6.00 -0.04
CA CYS A 83 8.84 5.33 0.54
C CYS A 83 9.98 6.33 0.66
N TYR A 84 10.42 6.59 1.88
CA TYR A 84 11.59 7.42 2.17
C TYR A 84 12.81 6.54 2.42
N SER A 85 13.96 6.96 1.90
CA SER A 85 15.26 6.34 2.17
C SER A 85 16.20 7.38 2.75
N LEU A 86 16.74 7.12 3.94
CA LEU A 86 17.81 7.91 4.55
C LEU A 86 19.15 7.34 4.09
N LEU A 87 19.89 8.09 3.29
CA LEU A 87 21.25 7.72 2.83
C LEU A 87 22.32 8.19 3.81
N ALA A 88 22.04 9.28 4.52
CA ALA A 88 22.80 9.81 5.64
C ALA A 88 21.84 10.46 6.65
N PRO A 89 22.28 10.86 7.86
CA PRO A 89 21.39 11.43 8.88
C PRO A 89 20.52 12.60 8.39
N ASP A 90 21.04 13.45 7.52
CA ASP A 90 20.38 14.63 6.95
C ASP A 90 20.27 14.55 5.42
N PHE A 91 20.42 13.36 4.84
CA PHE A 91 20.28 13.12 3.40
C PHE A 91 19.20 12.09 3.13
N GLY A 92 18.00 12.56 2.77
CA GLY A 92 16.87 11.73 2.38
C GLY A 92 16.62 11.76 0.87
N ILE A 93 16.04 10.68 0.37
CA ILE A 93 15.38 10.60 -0.94
C ILE A 93 14.01 9.96 -0.75
N SER A 94 13.12 10.12 -1.72
CA SER A 94 11.78 9.56 -1.68
C SER A 94 11.28 9.15 -3.07
N ILE A 95 10.37 8.19 -3.05
CA ILE A 95 9.47 7.90 -4.16
C ILE A 95 8.05 7.93 -3.61
N ASN A 96 7.15 8.60 -4.33
CA ASN A 96 5.74 8.66 -3.98
C ASN A 96 4.85 8.42 -5.21
N ALA A 97 3.66 7.89 -4.98
CA ALA A 97 2.66 7.70 -6.03
C ALA A 97 1.26 7.54 -5.45
N THR A 98 0.27 7.90 -6.27
CA THR A 98 -1.14 7.65 -6.05
C THR A 98 -1.66 6.58 -7.02
N TYR A 99 -2.63 5.81 -6.54
CA TYR A 99 -3.15 4.65 -7.24
C TYR A 99 -4.67 4.62 -7.13
N ARG A 100 -5.30 3.86 -8.02
CA ARG A 100 -6.74 3.59 -8.00
C ARG A 100 -7.01 2.10 -8.14
N ALA A 101 -8.13 1.67 -7.57
CA ALA A 101 -8.68 0.35 -7.87
C ALA A 101 -9.21 0.30 -9.31
N THR A 102 -9.06 -0.86 -9.93
CA THR A 102 -9.66 -1.23 -11.22
C THR A 102 -10.10 -2.69 -11.15
N ASP A 103 -10.99 -3.15 -12.02
CA ASP A 103 -11.50 -4.54 -12.01
C ASP A 103 -10.40 -5.62 -12.06
N ARG A 104 -9.22 -5.25 -12.57
CA ARG A 104 -8.08 -6.16 -12.69
C ARG A 104 -7.14 -6.10 -11.49
N LYS A 105 -6.69 -4.91 -11.11
CA LYS A 105 -5.63 -4.69 -10.12
C LYS A 105 -5.64 -3.25 -9.58
N ILE A 106 -4.78 -2.96 -8.62
CA ILE A 106 -4.44 -1.57 -8.26
C ILE A 106 -3.48 -1.05 -9.33
N THR A 107 -3.80 0.12 -9.89
CA THR A 107 -3.08 0.74 -11.02
C THR A 107 -2.60 2.13 -10.63
N ALA A 108 -1.37 2.49 -11.02
CA ALA A 108 -0.82 3.82 -10.79
C ALA A 108 -1.61 4.89 -11.58
N ILE A 109 -1.81 6.06 -10.97
CA ILE A 109 -2.40 7.22 -11.65
C ILE A 109 -1.28 7.98 -12.37
N ILE A 110 -1.44 8.22 -13.67
CA ILE A 110 -0.47 8.96 -14.48
C ILE A 110 -0.30 10.37 -13.92
N GLY A 111 0.94 10.78 -13.66
CA GLY A 111 1.27 12.07 -13.04
C GLY A 111 0.94 12.15 -11.54
N GLY A 112 0.49 11.04 -10.94
CA GLY A 112 0.09 10.97 -9.53
C GLY A 112 1.24 10.76 -8.55
N GLY A 113 2.49 10.92 -8.98
CA GLY A 113 3.69 10.58 -8.20
C GLY A 113 5.00 11.00 -8.84
N GLY A 114 6.10 10.69 -8.18
CA GLY A 114 7.45 10.94 -8.66
C GLY A 114 8.53 10.46 -7.70
N GLU A 115 9.76 10.48 -8.19
CA GLU A 115 10.98 10.26 -7.43
C GLU A 115 11.69 11.59 -7.21
N SER A 116 12.43 11.72 -6.11
CA SER A 116 13.28 12.89 -5.90
C SER A 116 14.26 13.05 -7.06
N PRO A 117 14.36 14.24 -7.69
CA PRO A 117 15.28 14.44 -8.81
C PRO A 117 16.73 14.14 -8.40
N LEU A 118 17.52 13.53 -9.29
CA LEU A 118 18.95 13.29 -9.02
C LEU A 118 19.71 14.59 -8.72
N SER A 119 19.34 15.68 -9.39
CA SER A 119 19.91 17.02 -9.24
C SER A 119 19.30 17.85 -8.10
N ALA A 120 18.53 17.24 -7.20
CA ALA A 120 17.89 18.01 -6.12
C ALA A 120 18.92 18.66 -5.18
N SER A 121 18.56 19.83 -4.65
CA SER A 121 19.39 20.62 -3.75
C SER A 121 19.62 19.91 -2.42
N GLU A 122 20.70 20.28 -1.74
CA GLU A 122 21.01 19.81 -0.38
C GLU A 122 19.86 20.10 0.60
N ASP A 123 19.21 21.26 0.46
CA ASP A 123 18.05 21.62 1.27
C ASP A 123 16.87 20.67 1.10
N LEU A 124 16.61 20.20 -0.14
CA LEU A 124 15.58 19.18 -0.36
C LEU A 124 15.98 17.87 0.32
N ARG A 125 17.24 17.44 0.21
CA ARG A 125 17.71 16.21 0.89
C ARG A 125 17.53 16.28 2.40
N LYS A 126 17.84 17.44 3.01
CA LYS A 126 17.62 17.70 4.44
C LYS A 126 16.14 17.70 4.80
N GLN A 127 15.29 18.26 3.96
CA GLN A 127 13.83 18.22 4.14
C GLN A 127 13.30 16.78 4.07
N GLU A 128 13.69 16.01 3.06
CA GLU A 128 13.29 14.60 2.91
C GLU A 128 13.75 13.76 4.10
N ALA A 129 14.92 14.03 4.67
CA ALA A 129 15.39 13.35 5.86
C ALA A 129 14.53 13.66 7.11
N ARG A 130 14.01 14.89 7.22
CA ARG A 130 13.05 15.26 8.28
C ARG A 130 11.67 14.64 8.01
N HIS A 131 11.21 14.66 6.77
CA HIS A 131 9.94 14.05 6.36
C HIS A 131 9.92 12.55 6.62
N ALA A 132 11.02 11.84 6.37
CA ALA A 132 11.13 10.40 6.66
C ALA A 132 10.85 10.09 8.15
N ARG A 133 11.44 10.89 9.06
CA ARG A 133 11.22 10.73 10.51
C ARG A 133 9.81 11.11 10.93
N GLY A 134 9.29 12.21 10.38
CA GLY A 134 7.91 12.63 10.60
C GLY A 134 6.92 11.57 10.14
N TRP A 135 7.11 11.04 8.93
CA TRP A 135 6.31 9.96 8.37
C TRP A 135 6.32 8.71 9.25
N TYR A 136 7.50 8.27 9.71
CA TYR A 136 7.61 7.12 10.61
C TYR A 136 6.81 7.32 11.90
N LYS A 137 6.93 8.50 12.54
CA LYS A 137 6.14 8.81 13.73
C LYS A 137 4.63 8.81 13.44
N SER A 138 4.23 9.42 12.33
CA SER A 138 2.81 9.53 11.95
C SER A 138 2.19 8.17 11.62
N ILE A 139 2.86 7.33 10.82
CA ILE A 139 2.29 6.03 10.42
C ILE A 139 2.20 5.05 11.59
N ILE A 140 3.16 5.09 12.53
CA ILE A 140 3.08 4.33 13.78
C ILE A 140 1.92 4.82 14.63
N GLY A 141 1.80 6.15 14.81
CA GLY A 141 0.68 6.78 15.50
C GLY A 141 -0.66 6.29 14.95
N GLU A 142 -0.89 6.52 13.66
CA GLU A 142 -2.16 6.20 13.01
C GLU A 142 -2.51 4.70 12.98
N THR A 143 -1.51 3.81 12.95
CA THR A 143 -1.76 2.37 12.81
C THR A 143 -2.05 1.71 14.16
N PHE A 144 -1.46 2.20 15.25
CA PHE A 144 -1.45 1.50 16.53
C PHE A 144 -2.01 2.29 17.71
N PHE A 145 -2.27 3.59 17.57
CA PHE A 145 -2.70 4.48 18.65
C PHE A 145 -3.88 5.35 18.21
#